data_AF-A0A318RHN8-F1
#
_entry.id   AF-A0A318RHN8-F1
#
_cell.length_a   1.000
_cell.length_b   1.000
_cell.length_c   1.000
_cell.angle_alpha   90.00
_cell.angle_beta   90.00
_cell.angle_gamma   90.00
#
_symmetry.space_group_name_H-M   'P 1'
#
loop_
_entity.id
_entity.type
_entity.pdbx_description
1 polymer ?
#
loop_
_entity_poly.entity_id
_entity_poly.type
_entity_poly.pdbx_seq_one_letter_code
_entity_poly.pdbx_strand_id
1 'polypeptide(L)'
;MSRGLQGLVLKALGADDYELTVTAKEQVTDSYLRISFTAGGLLGHHDRHPTQWIRLWIPNGDKHQQRGYTLVDPDEAADTFDIEFALHDGPAANWAVAAEVGEKIGATVMGSKFAIPDPAPSEYVIFGDPAAVPAINSLLDAIGDVPARVWLEWQHESDKNLPLKATPATTVQWVERGTKGQVLRDTAAQLSLAPGAFGWVACEFHTTRDITKSLKSKLPKTSVKSQAYWK
;
A
#
# COMPACT_ATOMS: atom_id res chain seq x y z
N MET A 1 24.48 12.98 -2.63
CA MET A 1 23.90 13.49 -3.89
C MET A 1 22.65 14.33 -3.58
N SER A 2 22.40 15.40 -4.32
CA SER A 2 21.32 16.37 -4.02
C SER A 2 19.92 15.81 -4.35
N ARG A 3 18.95 15.93 -3.42
CA ARG A 3 17.53 15.55 -3.61
C ARG A 3 16.75 16.52 -4.55
N GLY A 4 17.44 17.49 -5.15
CA GLY A 4 16.91 18.41 -6.15
C GLY A 4 15.72 19.25 -5.66
N LEU A 5 14.95 19.80 -6.61
CA LEU A 5 13.78 20.65 -6.34
C LEU A 5 12.70 19.92 -5.51
N GLN A 6 12.56 18.60 -5.69
CA GLN A 6 11.59 17.79 -4.95
C GLN A 6 11.90 17.75 -3.44
N GLY A 7 13.18 17.63 -3.07
CA GLY A 7 13.60 17.66 -1.66
C GLY A 7 13.36 19.02 -1.01
N LEU A 8 13.60 20.11 -1.74
CA LEU A 8 13.33 21.47 -1.26
C LEU A 8 11.84 21.71 -1.02
N VAL A 9 10.96 21.23 -1.91
CA VAL A 9 9.51 21.35 -1.76
C VAL A 9 9.01 20.57 -0.54
N LEU A 10 9.48 19.33 -0.32
CA LEU A 10 9.08 18.55 0.86
C LEU A 10 9.53 19.19 2.17
N LYS A 11 10.77 19.66 2.23
CA LYS A 11 11.29 20.33 3.42
C LYS A 11 10.52 21.62 3.73
N ALA A 12 10.13 22.37 2.71
CA ALA A 12 9.27 23.55 2.87
C ALA A 12 7.85 23.20 3.36
N LEU A 13 7.36 21.98 3.08
CA LEU A 13 6.09 21.47 3.58
C LEU A 13 6.20 20.79 4.97
N GLY A 14 7.36 20.88 5.62
CA GLY A 14 7.57 20.34 6.97
C GLY A 14 7.77 18.83 7.02
N ALA A 15 8.29 18.23 5.95
CA ALA A 15 8.53 16.80 5.91
C ALA A 15 9.80 16.41 6.70
N ASP A 16 9.67 15.39 7.55
CA ASP A 16 10.79 14.81 8.28
C ASP A 16 11.52 13.77 7.44
N ASP A 17 12.85 13.88 7.42
CA ASP A 17 13.74 13.03 6.64
C ASP A 17 14.43 12.01 7.53
N TYR A 18 14.38 10.74 7.11
CA TYR A 18 14.94 9.61 7.81
C TYR A 18 15.92 8.84 6.92
N GLU A 19 16.78 8.04 7.54
CA GLU A 19 17.63 7.07 6.86
C GLU A 19 17.29 5.68 7.40
N LEU A 20 16.76 4.83 6.53
CA LEU A 20 16.44 3.45 6.85
C LEU A 20 17.67 2.58 6.54
N THR A 21 17.91 1.54 7.33
CA THR A 21 18.99 0.57 7.08
C THR A 21 18.39 -0.81 6.87
N VAL A 22 18.73 -1.46 5.76
CA VAL A 22 18.29 -2.82 5.42
C VAL A 22 18.86 -3.81 6.45
N THR A 23 17.99 -4.61 7.06
CA THR A 23 18.38 -5.63 8.05
C THR A 23 18.17 -7.05 7.53
N ALA A 24 17.20 -7.27 6.65
CA ALA A 24 16.93 -8.57 6.05
C ALA A 24 16.22 -8.42 4.70
N LYS A 25 16.22 -9.50 3.92
CA LYS A 25 15.52 -9.62 2.64
C LYS A 25 14.90 -11.01 2.53
N GLU A 26 13.63 -11.07 2.16
CA GLU A 26 12.85 -12.29 2.02
C GLU A 26 12.13 -12.29 0.66
N GLN A 27 12.31 -13.35 -0.12
CA GLN A 27 11.55 -13.57 -1.36
C GLN A 27 10.22 -14.24 -1.00
N VAL A 28 9.12 -13.47 -1.02
CA VAL A 28 7.77 -13.95 -0.66
C VAL A 28 7.17 -14.79 -1.78
N THR A 29 7.29 -14.31 -3.02
CA THR A 29 6.98 -15.04 -4.26
C THR A 29 8.03 -14.69 -5.31
N ASP A 30 8.02 -15.32 -6.49
CA ASP A 30 8.91 -14.94 -7.60
C ASP A 30 8.70 -13.49 -8.11
N SER A 31 7.52 -12.91 -7.90
CA SER A 31 7.14 -11.54 -8.27
C SER A 31 7.09 -10.58 -7.09
N TYR A 32 7.51 -10.98 -5.88
CA TYR A 32 7.27 -10.21 -4.66
C TYR A 32 8.37 -10.36 -3.62
N LEU A 33 8.88 -9.23 -3.13
CA LEU A 33 10.03 -9.17 -2.22
C LEU A 33 9.70 -8.35 -0.97
N ARG A 34 10.05 -8.86 0.20
CA ARG A 34 10.00 -8.13 1.47
C ARG A 34 11.41 -7.75 1.90
N ILE A 35 11.59 -6.51 2.35
CA ILE A 35 12.84 -6.03 2.93
C ILE A 35 12.55 -5.45 4.30
N SER A 36 13.31 -5.89 5.30
CA SER A 36 13.23 -5.41 6.68
C SER A 36 14.18 -4.24 6.91
N PHE A 37 13.76 -3.28 7.72
CA PHE A 37 14.50 -2.07 8.01
C PHE A 37 14.54 -1.75 9.52
N THR A 38 15.64 -1.16 9.97
CA THR A 38 15.59 -0.23 11.10
C THR A 38 15.12 1.14 10.62
N ALA A 39 14.25 1.81 11.37
CA ALA A 39 13.50 2.97 10.93
C ALA A 39 14.21 4.32 11.13
N GLY A 40 15.29 4.35 11.92
CA GLY A 40 16.06 5.57 12.15
C GLY A 40 15.32 6.59 13.01
N GLY A 41 14.50 6.13 13.95
CA GLY A 41 13.67 6.93 14.85
C GLY A 41 12.31 7.34 14.29
N LEU A 42 12.00 6.94 13.05
CA LEU A 42 10.75 7.32 12.36
C LEU A 42 9.51 6.93 13.15
N LEU A 43 9.49 5.73 13.75
CA LEU A 43 8.28 5.22 14.40
C LEU A 43 7.98 5.95 15.71
N GLY A 44 8.99 6.49 16.40
CA GLY A 44 8.82 7.25 17.64
C GLY A 44 8.37 8.70 17.44
N HIS A 45 8.39 9.22 16.20
CA HIS A 45 8.06 10.61 15.89
C HIS A 45 6.68 10.81 15.23
N HIS A 46 6.00 9.73 14.85
CA HIS A 46 4.77 9.80 14.08
C HIS A 46 3.71 8.84 14.61
N ASP A 47 2.49 9.35 14.79
CA ASP A 47 1.34 8.53 15.12
C ASP A 47 1.11 7.45 14.04
N ARG A 48 0.82 6.23 14.49
CA ARG A 48 0.52 5.10 13.62
C ARG A 48 -0.94 5.11 13.19
N HIS A 49 -1.17 4.67 11.96
CA HIS A 49 -2.53 4.41 11.47
C HIS A 49 -2.50 3.27 10.43
N PRO A 50 -3.62 2.58 10.20
CA PRO A 50 -3.71 1.61 9.11
C PRO A 50 -3.41 2.27 7.77
N THR A 51 -2.84 1.50 6.85
CA THR A 51 -2.45 1.92 5.50
C THR A 51 -1.39 3.03 5.48
N GLN A 52 -0.62 3.18 6.56
CA GLN A 52 0.43 4.19 6.64
C GLN A 52 1.56 3.89 5.66
N TRP A 53 2.04 4.94 5.00
CA TRP A 53 3.07 4.84 3.97
C TRP A 53 4.05 5.99 4.05
N ILE A 54 5.27 5.73 3.59
CA ILE A 54 6.39 6.67 3.55
C ILE A 54 6.90 6.82 2.13
N ARG A 55 7.71 7.84 1.87
CA ARG A 55 8.35 8.06 0.57
C ARG A 55 9.80 7.60 0.64
N LEU A 56 10.15 6.57 -0.12
CA LEU A 56 11.54 6.19 -0.33
C LEU A 56 12.17 7.02 -1.45
N TRP A 57 13.42 7.42 -1.24
CA TRP A 57 14.24 8.08 -2.25
C TRP A 57 15.04 7.05 -3.03
N ILE A 58 14.42 6.49 -4.06
CA ILE A 58 14.98 5.43 -4.89
C ILE A 58 16.07 6.00 -5.82
N PRO A 59 17.29 5.45 -5.81
CA PRO A 59 18.33 5.83 -6.78
C PRO A 59 17.90 5.54 -8.23
N ASN A 60 18.15 6.48 -9.13
CA ASN A 60 17.95 6.30 -10.57
C ASN A 60 18.98 7.12 -11.37
N GLY A 61 20.12 6.47 -11.67
CA GLY A 61 21.31 7.15 -12.21
C GLY A 61 21.81 8.23 -11.25
N ASP A 62 22.08 9.43 -11.77
CA ASP A 62 22.55 10.58 -10.96
C ASP A 62 21.44 11.26 -10.14
N LYS A 63 20.19 10.78 -10.24
CA LYS A 63 19.01 11.37 -9.59
C LYS A 63 18.38 10.41 -8.59
N HIS A 64 17.52 10.93 -7.74
CA HIS A 64 16.63 10.14 -6.89
C HIS A 64 15.18 10.35 -7.33
N GLN A 65 14.39 9.28 -7.25
CA GLN A 65 12.96 9.31 -7.51
C GLN A 65 12.19 8.89 -6.26
N GLN A 66 11.15 9.62 -5.91
CA GLN A 66 10.30 9.24 -4.80
C GLN A 66 9.33 8.12 -5.18
N ARG A 67 9.16 7.14 -4.30
CA ARG A 67 8.11 6.12 -4.39
C ARG A 67 7.46 5.92 -3.02
N GLY A 68 6.13 5.85 -3.02
CA GLY A 68 5.36 5.59 -1.81
C GLY A 68 5.36 4.10 -1.49
N TYR A 69 5.63 3.74 -0.24
CA TYR A 69 5.62 2.37 0.24
C TYR A 69 4.93 2.28 1.60
N THR A 70 4.05 1.31 1.76
CA THR A 70 3.33 1.05 3.01
C THR A 70 4.27 0.43 4.04
N LEU A 71 4.12 0.82 5.30
CA LEU A 71 4.79 0.16 6.43
C LEU A 71 4.12 -1.19 6.70
N VAL A 72 4.90 -2.27 6.74
CA VAL A 72 4.45 -3.60 7.14
C VAL A 72 4.96 -3.89 8.54
N ASP A 73 4.04 -4.31 9.42
CA ASP A 73 4.32 -4.74 10.80
C ASP A 73 5.28 -3.82 11.60
N PRO A 74 5.00 -2.50 11.70
CA PRO A 74 5.87 -1.58 12.42
C PRO A 74 5.92 -1.86 13.92
N ASP A 75 7.11 -2.17 14.43
CA ASP A 75 7.44 -2.33 15.84
C ASP A 75 8.16 -1.07 16.35
N GLU A 76 7.44 -0.29 17.16
CA GLU A 76 7.94 0.96 17.74
C GLU A 76 9.03 0.73 18.79
N ALA A 77 8.98 -0.37 19.54
CA ALA A 77 9.96 -0.66 20.59
C ALA A 77 11.31 -1.08 19.98
N ALA A 78 11.26 -1.84 18.87
CA ALA A 78 12.45 -2.22 18.11
C ALA A 78 12.90 -1.15 17.09
N ASP A 79 12.04 -0.16 16.80
CA ASP A 79 12.20 0.81 15.71
C ASP A 79 12.43 0.09 14.37
N THR A 80 11.62 -0.94 14.08
CA THR A 80 11.73 -1.77 12.87
C THR A 80 10.41 -1.89 12.13
N PHE A 81 10.47 -2.06 10.82
CA PHE A 81 9.33 -2.38 9.99
C PHE A 81 9.81 -3.01 8.68
N ASP A 82 8.87 -3.59 7.94
CA ASP A 82 9.12 -4.15 6.62
C ASP A 82 8.53 -3.27 5.52
N ILE A 83 9.12 -3.34 4.33
CA ILE A 83 8.53 -2.83 3.08
C ILE A 83 8.46 -3.97 2.08
N GLU A 84 7.31 -4.09 1.43
CA GLU A 84 7.07 -5.06 0.38
C GLU A 84 7.06 -4.41 -1.01
N PHE A 85 7.72 -5.08 -1.94
CA PHE A 85 7.93 -4.65 -3.32
C PHE A 85 7.30 -5.67 -4.26
N ALA A 86 6.22 -5.27 -4.94
CA ALA A 86 5.78 -5.94 -6.16
C ALA A 86 6.85 -5.72 -7.25
N LEU A 87 7.45 -6.81 -7.73
CA LEU A 87 8.56 -6.75 -8.66
C LEU A 87 8.04 -6.53 -10.09
N HIS A 88 8.53 -5.47 -10.73
CA HIS A 88 8.24 -5.10 -12.11
C HIS A 88 9.43 -4.33 -12.68
N ASP A 89 9.41 -3.99 -13.97
CA ASP A 89 10.48 -3.15 -14.52
C ASP A 89 10.40 -1.73 -13.93
N GLY A 90 11.50 -1.29 -13.30
CA GLY A 90 11.63 0.07 -12.80
C GLY A 90 12.65 0.24 -11.67
N PRO A 91 13.06 1.49 -11.38
CA PRO A 91 14.15 1.77 -10.45
C PRO A 91 13.95 1.19 -9.05
N ALA A 92 12.71 1.16 -8.55
CA ALA A 92 12.45 0.74 -7.18
C ALA A 92 12.52 -0.77 -6.99
N ALA A 93 11.95 -1.55 -7.93
CA ALA A 93 12.10 -2.99 -7.94
C ALA A 93 13.56 -3.39 -8.21
N ASN A 94 14.26 -2.71 -9.13
CA ASN A 94 15.67 -2.95 -9.40
C ASN A 94 16.54 -2.69 -8.16
N TRP A 95 16.28 -1.58 -7.44
CA TRP A 95 16.94 -1.29 -6.17
C TRP A 95 16.63 -2.37 -5.13
N ALA A 96 15.36 -2.75 -4.95
CA ALA A 96 14.97 -3.74 -3.95
C ALA A 96 15.64 -5.11 -4.18
N VAL A 97 15.73 -5.55 -5.44
CA VAL A 97 16.44 -6.78 -5.81
C VAL A 97 17.94 -6.69 -5.48
N ALA A 98 18.56 -5.55 -5.80
CA ALA A 98 19.99 -5.33 -5.59
C ALA A 98 20.38 -5.05 -4.14
N ALA A 99 19.42 -4.60 -3.30
CA ALA A 99 19.70 -4.14 -1.95
C ALA A 99 20.34 -5.23 -1.09
N GLU A 100 21.38 -4.85 -0.34
CA GLU A 100 22.10 -5.73 0.59
C GLU A 100 21.89 -5.32 2.05
N VAL A 101 22.05 -6.27 2.97
CA VAL A 101 22.00 -5.98 4.42
C VAL A 101 23.06 -4.94 4.78
N GLY A 102 22.66 -3.92 5.53
CA GLY A 102 23.48 -2.77 5.88
C GLY A 102 23.39 -1.60 4.89
N GLU A 103 22.77 -1.79 3.71
CA GLU A 103 22.51 -0.70 2.78
C GLU A 103 21.50 0.30 3.37
N LYS A 104 21.70 1.58 3.03
CA LYS A 104 20.90 2.69 3.53
C LYS A 104 20.07 3.32 2.43
N ILE A 105 18.83 3.68 2.77
CA ILE A 105 17.96 4.43 1.87
C ILE A 105 17.29 5.59 2.60
N GLY A 106 17.26 6.75 1.93
CA GLY A 106 16.55 7.91 2.45
C GLY A 106 15.04 7.70 2.41
N ALA A 107 14.36 8.12 3.47
CA ALA A 107 12.91 8.15 3.54
C ALA A 107 12.39 9.53 3.96
N THR A 108 11.14 9.82 3.62
CA THR A 108 10.42 10.99 4.09
C THR A 108 9.00 10.61 4.49
N VAL A 109 8.54 11.07 5.65
CA VAL A 109 7.15 10.90 6.09
C VAL A 109 6.34 12.14 5.69
N MET A 110 5.47 12.01 4.70
CA MET A 110 4.57 13.10 4.31
C MET A 110 3.38 12.61 3.49
N GLY A 111 2.17 13.00 3.93
CA GLY A 111 0.94 12.85 3.15
C GLY A 111 0.15 11.57 3.41
N SER A 112 0.64 10.69 4.29
CA SER A 112 -0.11 9.52 4.73
C SER A 112 -1.08 9.90 5.84
N LYS A 113 -2.38 9.66 5.60
CA LYS A 113 -3.48 9.87 6.56
C LYS A 113 -4.64 8.94 6.23
N PHE A 114 -5.08 8.17 7.21
CA PHE A 114 -6.32 7.40 7.16
C PHE A 114 -6.85 7.19 8.58
N ALA A 115 -8.16 7.22 8.72
CA ALA A 115 -8.87 6.94 9.97
C ALA A 115 -9.98 5.94 9.68
N ILE A 116 -10.14 4.98 10.59
CA ILE A 116 -11.28 4.05 10.56
C ILE A 116 -12.57 4.87 10.75
N PRO A 117 -13.59 4.68 9.90
CA PRO A 117 -14.88 5.33 10.08
C PRO A 117 -15.47 5.04 11.46
N ASP A 118 -16.00 6.09 12.10
CA ASP A 118 -16.76 6.02 13.34
C ASP A 118 -18.12 6.71 13.11
N PRO A 119 -19.27 6.01 13.27
CA PRO A 119 -19.40 4.61 13.67
C PRO A 119 -18.84 3.62 12.64
N ALA A 120 -18.49 2.42 13.12
CA ALA A 120 -18.00 1.34 12.28
C ALA A 120 -19.01 1.01 11.14
N PRO A 121 -18.52 0.75 9.91
CA PRO A 121 -19.40 0.40 8.79
C PRO A 121 -19.97 -1.01 8.95
N SER A 122 -21.04 -1.31 8.21
CA SER A 122 -21.64 -2.65 8.20
C SER A 122 -20.76 -3.69 7.52
N GLU A 123 -19.96 -3.27 6.53
CA GLU A 123 -18.92 -4.06 5.88
C GLU A 123 -17.88 -3.15 5.23
N TYR A 124 -16.68 -3.67 5.01
CA TYR A 124 -15.67 -3.12 4.12
C TYR A 124 -15.71 -3.81 2.76
N VAL A 125 -15.65 -3.01 1.70
CA VAL A 125 -15.56 -3.48 0.32
C VAL A 125 -14.24 -2.96 -0.25
N ILE A 126 -13.27 -3.87 -0.36
CA ILE A 126 -11.85 -3.56 -0.56
C ILE A 126 -11.43 -4.01 -1.95
N PHE A 127 -10.78 -3.12 -2.70
CA PHE A 127 -10.22 -3.42 -4.03
C PHE A 127 -8.74 -3.08 -4.05
N GLY A 128 -7.93 -4.03 -4.54
CA GLY A 128 -6.48 -3.86 -4.62
C GLY A 128 -5.80 -4.69 -5.70
N ASP A 129 -4.48 -4.58 -5.72
CA ASP A 129 -3.54 -5.39 -6.49
C ASP A 129 -2.32 -5.72 -5.58
N PRO A 130 -1.27 -6.43 -6.03
CA PRO A 130 -0.14 -6.79 -5.19
C PRO A 130 0.54 -5.60 -4.49
N ALA A 131 0.54 -4.41 -5.11
CA ALA A 131 1.14 -3.22 -4.50
C ALA A 131 0.33 -2.70 -3.28
N ALA A 132 -0.94 -3.06 -3.19
CA ALA A 132 -1.83 -2.64 -2.10
C ALA A 132 -1.96 -3.68 -0.97
N VAL A 133 -1.45 -4.91 -1.14
CA VAL A 133 -1.51 -5.99 -0.13
C VAL A 133 -1.01 -5.55 1.26
N PRO A 134 0.13 -4.84 1.41
CA PRO A 134 0.56 -4.29 2.69
C PRO A 134 -0.49 -3.42 3.39
N ALA A 135 -1.10 -2.52 2.63
CA ALA A 135 -2.08 -1.59 3.14
C ALA A 135 -3.36 -2.33 3.51
N ILE A 136 -3.79 -3.28 2.69
CA ILE A 136 -4.95 -4.14 2.96
C ILE A 136 -4.72 -4.95 4.23
N ASN A 137 -3.54 -5.55 4.44
CA ASN A 137 -3.23 -6.30 5.66
C ASN A 137 -3.31 -5.42 6.91
N SER A 138 -2.71 -4.23 6.88
CA SER A 138 -2.81 -3.28 8.00
C SER A 138 -4.25 -2.77 8.24
N LEU A 139 -5.07 -2.69 7.19
CA LEU A 139 -6.49 -2.35 7.30
C LEU A 139 -7.27 -3.50 7.93
N LEU A 140 -7.06 -4.74 7.49
CA LEU A 140 -7.71 -5.94 8.04
C LEU A 140 -7.40 -6.10 9.54
N ASP A 141 -6.15 -5.86 9.95
CA ASP A 141 -5.79 -5.84 11.38
C ASP A 141 -6.59 -4.78 12.16
N ALA A 142 -6.69 -3.57 11.61
CA ALA A 142 -7.33 -2.45 12.30
C ALA A 142 -8.85 -2.57 12.39
N ILE A 143 -9.50 -3.26 11.44
CA ILE A 143 -10.96 -3.45 11.45
C ILE A 143 -11.40 -4.69 12.24
N GLY A 144 -10.47 -5.60 12.57
CA GLY A 144 -10.75 -6.82 13.34
C GLY A 144 -11.82 -7.69 12.67
N ASP A 145 -12.93 -7.91 13.38
CA ASP A 145 -14.02 -8.80 12.94
C ASP A 145 -15.12 -8.10 12.13
N VAL A 146 -14.95 -6.81 11.77
CA VAL A 146 -15.91 -6.15 10.86
C VAL A 146 -15.88 -6.87 9.51
N PRO A 147 -17.03 -7.29 8.95
CA PRO A 147 -17.06 -8.04 7.69
C PRO A 147 -16.31 -7.32 6.56
N ALA A 148 -15.49 -8.06 5.83
CA ALA A 148 -14.71 -7.53 4.72
C ALA A 148 -14.83 -8.42 3.48
N ARG A 149 -15.13 -7.81 2.34
CA ARG A 149 -15.03 -8.46 1.03
C ARG A 149 -13.91 -7.80 0.25
N VAL A 150 -12.90 -8.59 -0.11
CA VAL A 150 -11.67 -8.14 -0.74
C VAL A 150 -11.59 -8.72 -2.15
N TRP A 151 -11.41 -7.86 -3.14
CA TRP A 151 -11.06 -8.25 -4.49
C TRP A 151 -9.64 -7.78 -4.81
N LEU A 152 -8.80 -8.74 -5.21
CA LEU A 152 -7.43 -8.49 -5.59
C LEU A 152 -7.23 -8.89 -7.05
N GLU A 153 -6.69 -7.96 -7.83
CA GLU A 153 -6.18 -8.26 -9.16
C GLU A 153 -4.86 -9.04 -9.06
N TRP A 154 -4.69 -10.11 -9.83
CA TRP A 154 -3.40 -10.78 -10.02
C TRP A 154 -2.91 -10.65 -11.46
N GLN A 155 -1.58 -10.54 -11.60
CA GLN A 155 -0.89 -10.52 -12.90
C GLN A 155 0.03 -11.74 -13.05
N HIS A 156 0.62 -12.20 -11.95
CA HIS A 156 1.40 -13.42 -11.87
C HIS A 156 0.62 -14.47 -11.08
N GLU A 157 0.71 -15.73 -11.49
CA GLU A 157 0.02 -16.84 -10.81
C GLU A 157 0.37 -16.93 -9.32
N SER A 158 1.60 -16.56 -8.97
CA SER A 158 2.11 -16.54 -7.60
C SER A 158 1.54 -15.41 -6.74
N ASP A 159 1.00 -14.33 -7.32
CA ASP A 159 0.38 -13.24 -6.57
C ASP A 159 -0.77 -13.76 -5.69
N LYS A 160 -1.46 -14.82 -6.15
CA LYS A 160 -2.56 -15.48 -5.42
C LYS A 160 -2.12 -16.12 -4.10
N ASN A 161 -0.82 -16.33 -3.92
CA ASN A 161 -0.22 -16.90 -2.72
C ASN A 161 0.28 -15.84 -1.74
N LEU A 162 0.12 -14.54 -2.05
CA LEU A 162 0.55 -13.47 -1.17
C LEU A 162 -0.18 -13.57 0.19
N PRO A 163 0.54 -13.40 1.31
CA PRO A 163 -0.04 -13.55 2.63
C PRO A 163 -1.06 -12.44 2.89
N LEU A 164 -2.26 -12.84 3.32
CA LEU A 164 -3.33 -11.93 3.70
C LEU A 164 -3.70 -12.14 5.16
N LYS A 165 -3.85 -11.05 5.92
CA LYS A 165 -4.33 -11.06 7.31
C LYS A 165 -5.86 -11.19 7.38
N ALA A 166 -6.39 -12.12 6.59
CA ALA A 166 -7.82 -12.42 6.54
C ALA A 166 -8.27 -13.12 7.83
N THR A 167 -9.38 -12.67 8.38
CA THR A 167 -10.09 -13.32 9.50
C THR A 167 -11.25 -14.17 8.97
N PRO A 168 -11.96 -14.95 9.81
CA PRO A 168 -13.20 -15.61 9.39
C PRO A 168 -14.29 -14.65 8.88
N ALA A 169 -14.21 -13.36 9.22
CA ALA A 169 -15.10 -12.31 8.70
C ALA A 169 -14.67 -11.76 7.33
N THR A 170 -13.54 -12.22 6.79
CA THR A 170 -12.95 -11.75 5.53
C THR A 170 -13.19 -12.76 4.41
N THR A 171 -13.74 -12.31 3.29
CA THR A 171 -13.82 -13.09 2.04
C THR A 171 -12.88 -12.46 1.01
N VAL A 172 -11.97 -13.26 0.44
CA VAL A 172 -11.00 -12.81 -0.55
C VAL A 172 -11.29 -13.46 -1.90
N GLN A 173 -11.30 -12.65 -2.96
CA GLN A 173 -11.40 -13.11 -4.34
C GLN A 173 -10.24 -12.54 -5.16
N TRP A 174 -9.42 -13.44 -5.70
CA TRP A 174 -8.41 -13.09 -6.69
C TRP A 174 -9.03 -13.13 -8.09
N VAL A 175 -8.87 -12.05 -8.85
CA VAL A 175 -9.36 -11.93 -10.23
C VAL A 175 -8.19 -11.65 -11.17
N GLU A 176 -8.20 -12.26 -12.35
CA GLU A 176 -7.16 -12.00 -13.34
C GLU A 176 -7.26 -10.55 -13.82
N ARG A 177 -6.12 -9.88 -13.99
CA ARG A 177 -6.04 -8.49 -14.48
C ARG A 177 -6.78 -8.27 -15.80
N GLY A 178 -6.67 -9.21 -16.73
CA GLY A 178 -7.17 -9.03 -18.09
C GLY A 178 -6.63 -7.75 -18.76
N THR A 179 -7.38 -7.18 -19.71
CA THR A 179 -6.94 -5.98 -20.43
C THR A 179 -7.01 -4.74 -19.53
N LYS A 180 -5.85 -4.29 -19.05
CA LYS A 180 -5.71 -3.08 -18.23
C LYS A 180 -6.57 -3.12 -16.95
N GLY A 181 -6.77 -4.27 -16.32
CA GLY A 181 -7.60 -4.37 -15.09
C GLY A 181 -9.11 -4.39 -15.32
N GLN A 182 -9.55 -4.90 -16.48
CA GLN A 182 -10.96 -4.90 -16.87
C GLN A 182 -11.83 -5.72 -15.93
N VAL A 183 -11.37 -6.90 -15.51
CA VAL A 183 -12.16 -7.82 -14.69
C VAL A 183 -12.49 -7.20 -13.34
N LEU A 184 -11.50 -6.61 -12.65
CA LEU A 184 -11.71 -5.95 -11.36
C LEU A 184 -12.69 -4.77 -11.46
N ARG A 185 -12.62 -3.98 -12.54
CA ARG A 185 -13.57 -2.90 -12.80
C ARG A 185 -14.99 -3.40 -13.03
N ASP A 186 -15.15 -4.45 -13.82
CA ASP A 186 -16.47 -5.04 -14.11
C ASP A 186 -17.09 -5.64 -12.86
N THR A 187 -16.29 -6.32 -12.03
CA THR A 187 -16.72 -6.80 -10.72
C THR A 187 -17.25 -5.66 -9.86
N ALA A 188 -16.51 -4.55 -9.72
CA ALA A 188 -16.97 -3.39 -8.95
C ALA A 188 -18.25 -2.75 -9.51
N ALA A 189 -18.39 -2.70 -10.84
CA ALA A 189 -19.57 -2.16 -11.52
C ALA A 189 -20.82 -3.00 -11.24
N GLN A 190 -20.69 -4.33 -11.17
CA GLN A 190 -21.80 -5.26 -10.96
C GLN A 190 -22.09 -5.55 -9.47
N LEU A 191 -21.16 -5.20 -8.58
CA LEU A 191 -21.27 -5.52 -7.16
C LEU A 191 -22.48 -4.86 -6.49
N SER A 192 -23.24 -5.65 -5.72
CA SER A 192 -24.22 -5.15 -4.77
C SER A 192 -23.56 -4.86 -3.43
N LEU A 193 -23.93 -3.74 -2.81
CA LEU A 193 -23.31 -3.23 -1.57
C LEU A 193 -24.39 -3.17 -0.49
N ALA A 194 -24.06 -3.62 0.73
CA ALA A 194 -24.97 -3.48 1.85
C ALA A 194 -25.15 -2.00 2.24
N PRO A 195 -26.32 -1.60 2.77
CA PRO A 195 -26.46 -0.31 3.43
C PRO A 195 -25.41 -0.16 4.54
N GLY A 196 -24.74 0.99 4.60
CA GLY A 196 -23.68 1.26 5.58
C GLY A 196 -22.29 0.70 5.24
N ALA A 197 -22.09 0.16 4.03
CA ALA A 197 -20.78 -0.31 3.59
C ALA A 197 -19.77 0.83 3.40
N PHE A 198 -18.48 0.53 3.57
CA PHE A 198 -17.37 1.43 3.31
C PHE A 198 -16.45 0.87 2.22
N GLY A 199 -16.22 1.65 1.16
CA GLY A 199 -15.32 1.31 0.08
C GLY A 199 -13.87 1.74 0.36
N TRP A 200 -12.91 0.83 0.18
CA TRP A 200 -11.48 1.14 0.18
C TRP A 200 -10.85 0.66 -1.12
N VAL A 201 -10.16 1.54 -1.85
CA VAL A 201 -9.67 1.25 -3.21
C VAL A 201 -8.23 1.73 -3.38
N ALA A 202 -7.31 0.82 -3.71
CA ALA A 202 -5.95 1.17 -4.08
C ALA A 202 -5.39 0.23 -5.14
N CYS A 203 -5.27 0.71 -6.38
CA CYS A 203 -4.74 -0.06 -7.52
C CYS A 203 -3.91 0.87 -8.44
N GLU A 204 -3.73 0.47 -9.69
CA GLU A 204 -3.39 1.35 -10.81
C GLU A 204 -4.39 2.53 -10.93
N PHE A 205 -3.91 3.67 -11.44
CA PHE A 205 -4.63 4.93 -11.55
C PHE A 205 -6.00 4.86 -12.24
N HIS A 206 -6.11 4.27 -13.43
CA HIS A 206 -7.38 4.18 -14.15
C HIS A 206 -8.33 3.19 -13.50
N THR A 207 -7.83 2.03 -13.06
CA THR A 207 -8.63 1.05 -12.32
C THR A 207 -9.18 1.65 -11.03
N THR A 208 -8.35 2.32 -10.24
CA THR A 208 -8.77 3.03 -9.02
C THR A 208 -9.86 4.05 -9.32
N ARG A 209 -9.67 4.88 -10.34
CA ARG A 209 -10.63 5.93 -10.72
C ARG A 209 -11.98 5.33 -11.09
N ASP A 210 -11.99 4.28 -11.90
CA ASP A 210 -13.21 3.69 -12.43
C ASP A 210 -13.97 2.90 -11.36
N ILE A 211 -13.28 2.14 -10.50
CA ILE A 211 -13.88 1.48 -9.32
C ILE A 211 -14.45 2.52 -8.37
N THR A 212 -13.70 3.59 -8.07
CA THR A 212 -14.16 4.67 -7.19
C THR A 212 -15.44 5.32 -7.73
N LYS A 213 -15.54 5.52 -9.06
CA LYS A 213 -16.75 6.04 -9.70
C LYS A 213 -17.94 5.09 -9.48
N SER A 214 -17.73 3.79 -9.67
CA SER A 214 -18.77 2.75 -9.47
C SER A 214 -19.24 2.65 -8.02
N LEU A 215 -18.33 2.77 -7.04
CA LEU A 215 -18.71 2.75 -5.62
C LEU A 215 -19.46 4.03 -5.23
N LYS A 216 -19.00 5.20 -5.70
CA LYS A 216 -19.66 6.49 -5.41
C LYS A 216 -21.02 6.68 -6.07
N SER A 217 -21.41 5.84 -7.04
CA SER A 217 -22.79 5.81 -7.54
C SER A 217 -23.73 4.96 -6.68
N LYS A 218 -23.19 4.20 -5.71
CA LYS A 218 -23.93 3.27 -4.85
C LYS A 218 -23.82 3.61 -3.36
N LEU A 219 -22.76 4.32 -2.96
CA LEU A 219 -22.45 4.72 -1.59
C LEU A 219 -22.34 6.25 -1.45
N PRO A 220 -22.54 6.81 -0.25
CA PRO A 220 -22.16 8.18 0.06
C PRO A 220 -20.69 8.44 -0.28
N LYS A 221 -20.37 9.66 -0.77
CA LYS A 221 -19.00 10.02 -1.15
C LYS A 221 -18.00 9.92 0.01
N THR A 222 -18.48 10.14 1.24
CA THR A 222 -17.71 10.02 2.49
C THR A 222 -17.44 8.57 2.89
N SER A 223 -18.19 7.61 2.33
CA SER A 223 -18.05 6.17 2.57
C SER A 223 -17.12 5.50 1.55
N VAL A 224 -16.26 6.27 0.87
CA VAL A 224 -15.28 5.74 -0.10
C VAL A 224 -13.94 6.42 0.07
N LYS A 225 -12.92 5.66 0.49
CA LYS A 225 -11.51 6.05 0.45
C LYS A 225 -10.86 5.43 -0.77
N SER A 226 -10.17 6.24 -1.56
CA SER A 226 -9.47 5.77 -2.77
C SER A 226 -8.13 6.47 -2.93
N GLN A 227 -7.10 5.73 -3.34
CA GLN A 227 -5.78 6.27 -3.65
C GLN A 227 -5.14 5.45 -4.77
N ALA A 228 -4.77 6.09 -5.88
CA ALA A 228 -3.99 5.41 -6.92
C ALA A 228 -2.56 5.18 -6.40
N TYR A 229 -2.06 3.95 -6.48
CA TYR A 229 -0.73 3.57 -5.99
C TYR A 229 0.32 3.66 -7.10
N TRP A 230 -0.08 3.38 -8.33
CA TRP A 230 0.81 3.43 -9.49
C TRP A 230 0.05 3.79 -10.78
N LYS A 231 0.77 3.97 -11.88
CA LYS A 231 0.25 4.26 -13.21
C LYS A 231 1.18 3.70 -14.28
#